data_AF-A0A4Z0MHN0-F1
#
_entry.id   AF-A0A4Z0MHN0-F1
#
_cell.length_a   1.000
_cell.length_b   1.000
_cell.length_c   1.000
_cell.angle_alpha   90.00
_cell.angle_beta   90.00
_cell.angle_gamma   90.00
#
_symmetry.space_group_name_H-M   'P 1'
#
loop_
_entity.id
_entity.type
_entity.pdbx_description
1 polymer ?
#
loop_
_entity_poly.entity_id
_entity_poly.type
_entity_poly.pdbx_seq_one_letter_code
_entity_poly.pdbx_strand_id
1 'polypeptide(L)'
;MQSSEAVTATEQSGVAIALAWAQQMKDTITIILMNLMLLVPIAWPGLILFGFRWSLLKKSTSSTKSAVLWSCTIVHEVLCFMLFASFSPSDEVIGLVPNHYYACGYAIGIVVSAVSLLEMMYRSSASEY
;
A
#
# COMPACT_ATOMS: atom_id res chain seq x y z
N MET A 1 -8.06 23.37 30.08
CA MET A 1 -8.98 22.89 29.02
C MET A 1 -8.54 21.50 28.62
N GLN A 2 -9.21 20.50 29.20
CA GLN A 2 -9.08 19.09 28.84
C GLN A 2 -9.99 18.82 27.65
N SER A 3 -9.40 18.34 26.56
CA SER A 3 -10.07 17.47 25.61
C SER A 3 -9.03 16.42 25.22
N SER A 4 -8.83 15.48 26.14
CA SER A 4 -8.11 14.25 25.86
C SER A 4 -9.00 13.46 24.89
N GLU A 5 -8.81 13.68 23.58
CA GLU A 5 -9.31 12.77 22.56
C GLU A 5 -8.66 11.41 22.83
N ALA A 6 -9.36 10.59 23.60
CA ALA A 6 -9.14 9.16 23.59
C ALA A 6 -9.49 8.71 22.18
N VAL A 7 -8.51 8.81 21.27
CA VAL A 7 -8.53 8.14 19.98
C VAL A 7 -8.63 6.66 20.34
N THR A 8 -9.86 6.17 20.38
CA THR A 8 -10.17 4.76 20.61
C THR A 8 -9.44 4.00 19.54
N ALA A 9 -8.32 3.41 19.91
CA ALA A 9 -7.59 2.53 19.02
C ALA A 9 -8.46 1.29 18.83
N THR A 10 -9.28 1.31 17.80
CA THR A 10 -10.04 0.15 17.32
C THR A 10 -9.04 -0.97 17.04
N GLU A 11 -9.22 -2.11 17.69
CA GLU A 11 -8.40 -3.29 17.39
C GLU A 11 -8.51 -3.63 15.91
N GLN A 12 -7.36 -3.70 15.27
CA GLN A 12 -7.30 -3.95 13.84
C GLN A 12 -7.62 -5.43 13.58
N SER A 13 -8.53 -5.67 12.64
CA SER A 13 -8.97 -6.99 12.20
C SER A 13 -7.83 -7.85 11.69
N GLY A 14 -7.91 -9.16 11.93
CA GLY A 14 -6.97 -10.13 11.35
C GLY A 14 -6.95 -10.10 9.81
N VAL A 15 -8.08 -9.77 9.18
CA VAL A 15 -8.16 -9.60 7.72
C VAL A 15 -7.40 -8.34 7.29
N ALA A 16 -7.58 -7.21 7.98
CA ALA A 16 -6.85 -5.98 7.69
C ALA A 16 -5.32 -6.16 7.85
N ILE A 17 -4.89 -6.91 8.87
CA ILE A 17 -3.47 -7.24 9.07
C ILE A 17 -2.96 -8.15 7.95
N ALA A 18 -3.74 -9.14 7.52
CA ALA A 18 -3.38 -10.03 6.41
C ALA A 18 -3.25 -9.27 5.09
N LEU A 19 -4.16 -8.33 4.80
CA LEU A 19 -4.09 -7.49 3.61
C LEU A 19 -2.90 -6.53 3.64
N ALA A 20 -2.61 -5.93 4.80
CA ALA A 20 -1.41 -5.12 4.99
C ALA A 20 -0.13 -5.95 4.75
N TRP A 21 -0.09 -7.19 5.23
CA TRP A 21 1.00 -8.13 4.94
C TRP A 21 1.12 -8.46 3.47
N ALA A 22 0.01 -8.76 2.78
CA ALA A 22 0.00 -9.05 1.35
C ALA A 22 0.61 -7.88 0.55
N GLN A 23 0.22 -6.65 0.90
CA GLN A 23 0.79 -5.46 0.27
C GLN A 23 2.28 -5.30 0.57
N GLN A 24 2.70 -5.54 1.82
CA GLN A 24 4.11 -5.44 2.23
C GLN A 24 4.98 -6.49 1.51
N MET A 25 4.49 -7.72 1.36
CA MET A 25 5.19 -8.79 0.64
C MET A 25 5.32 -8.45 -0.83
N LYS A 26 4.24 -7.97 -1.47
CA LYS A 26 4.26 -7.52 -2.87
C LYS A 26 5.33 -6.46 -3.07
N ASP A 27 5.36 -5.42 -2.24
CA ASP A 27 6.34 -4.35 -2.37
C ASP A 27 7.77 -4.82 -2.12
N THR A 28 7.96 -5.72 -1.16
CA THR A 28 9.29 -6.32 -0.90
C THR A 28 9.78 -7.05 -2.14
N ILE A 29 8.93 -7.85 -2.78
CA ILE A 29 9.25 -8.55 -4.03
C ILE A 29 9.55 -7.53 -5.13
N THR A 30 8.70 -6.51 -5.31
CA THR A 30 8.91 -5.46 -6.32
C THR A 30 10.24 -4.74 -6.13
N ILE A 31 10.59 -4.35 -4.90
CA ILE A 31 11.87 -3.69 -4.58
C ILE A 31 13.06 -4.57 -4.91
N ILE A 32 12.99 -5.87 -4.55
CA ILE A 32 14.04 -6.84 -4.85
C ILE A 32 14.18 -7.03 -6.36
N LEU A 33 13.06 -7.23 -7.07
CA LEU A 33 13.05 -7.44 -8.52
C LEU A 33 13.53 -6.20 -9.28
N MET A 34 13.23 -5.00 -8.82
CA MET A 34 13.76 -3.76 -9.39
C MET A 34 15.25 -3.53 -9.07
N ASN A 35 15.91 -4.51 -8.43
CA ASN A 35 17.34 -4.55 -8.15
C ASN A 35 17.88 -3.25 -7.54
N LEU A 36 17.26 -2.80 -6.44
CA LEU A 36 17.70 -1.61 -5.71
C LEU A 36 17.80 -0.34 -6.58
N MET A 37 16.91 -0.14 -7.56
CA MET A 37 16.63 1.20 -8.13
C MET A 37 16.15 2.24 -7.08
N LEU A 38 16.34 1.99 -5.78
CA LEU A 38 16.19 2.93 -4.67
C LEU A 38 17.08 4.16 -4.79
N LEU A 39 18.11 4.14 -5.66
CA LEU A 39 18.92 5.31 -5.98
C LEU A 39 18.21 6.29 -6.92
N VAL A 40 17.10 5.89 -7.55
CA VAL A 40 16.30 6.80 -8.37
C VAL A 40 15.31 7.54 -7.47
N PRO A 41 15.31 8.89 -7.46
CA PRO A 41 14.40 9.68 -6.62
C PRO A 41 12.92 9.32 -6.79
N ILE A 42 12.54 8.79 -7.95
CA ILE A 42 11.17 8.37 -8.26
C ILE A 42 10.69 7.16 -7.43
N ALA A 43 11.61 6.34 -6.91
CA ALA A 43 11.27 5.18 -6.08
C ALA A 43 11.07 5.55 -4.59
N TRP A 44 11.49 6.74 -4.17
CA TRP A 44 11.46 7.16 -2.75
C TRP A 44 10.06 7.30 -2.15
N PRO A 45 9.05 7.84 -2.86
CA PRO A 45 7.69 7.88 -2.33
C PRO A 45 7.15 6.50 -1.95
N GLY A 46 7.45 5.48 -2.74
CA GLY A 46 7.07 4.09 -2.48
C GLY A 46 7.75 3.52 -1.22
N LEU A 47 9.04 3.78 -1.04
CA LEU A 47 9.78 3.39 0.17
C LEU A 47 9.26 4.06 1.44
N ILE A 48 8.96 5.34 1.38
CA ILE A 48 8.40 6.09 2.51
C ILE A 48 7.03 5.50 2.89
N LEU A 49 6.18 5.24 1.90
CA LEU A 49 4.90 4.57 2.09
C LEU A 49 5.05 3.14 2.64
N PHE A 50 6.05 2.39 2.19
CA PHE A 50 6.37 1.06 2.69
C PHE A 50 6.74 1.10 4.18
N GLY A 51 7.58 2.06 4.59
CA GLY A 51 7.94 2.27 5.99
C GLY A 51 6.74 2.67 6.86
N PHE A 52 5.91 3.59 6.38
CA PHE A 52 4.73 4.02 7.14
C PHE A 52 3.65 2.93 7.24
N ARG A 53 3.50 2.07 6.23
CA ARG A 53 2.57 0.93 6.25
C ARG A 53 2.95 -0.14 7.27
N TRP A 54 4.19 -0.16 7.75
CA TRP A 54 4.56 -1.00 8.90
C TRP A 54 3.70 -0.72 10.14
N SER A 55 3.15 0.50 10.26
CA SER A 55 2.21 0.80 11.33
C SER A 55 0.89 0.05 11.20
N LEU A 56 0.42 -0.27 9.98
CA LEU A 56 -0.79 -1.06 9.74
C LEU A 56 -0.63 -2.55 10.12
N LEU A 57 0.60 -3.01 10.37
CA LEU A 57 0.85 -4.36 10.86
C LEU A 57 0.68 -4.45 12.39
N LYS A 58 0.56 -3.32 13.08
CA LYS A 58 0.34 -3.27 14.52
C LYS A 58 -1.15 -3.42 14.82
N LYS A 59 -1.49 -4.21 15.84
CA LYS A 59 -2.89 -4.42 16.28
C LYS A 59 -3.65 -3.15 16.66
N SER A 60 -2.94 -2.08 17.01
CA SER A 60 -3.49 -0.82 17.47
C SER A 60 -3.10 0.29 16.48
N THR A 61 -3.97 0.54 15.51
CA THR A 61 -3.83 1.63 14.54
C THR A 61 -5.11 2.44 14.46
N SER A 62 -4.99 3.76 14.53
CA SER A 62 -6.13 4.67 14.37
C SER A 62 -6.77 4.52 12.98
N SER A 63 -8.10 4.48 12.93
CA SER A 63 -8.88 4.36 11.68
C SER A 63 -8.53 5.46 10.68
N THR A 64 -8.41 6.72 11.12
CA THR A 64 -8.02 7.86 10.26
C THR A 64 -6.64 7.65 9.64
N LYS A 65 -5.67 7.16 10.43
CA LYS A 65 -4.33 6.86 9.94
C LYS A 65 -4.36 5.71 8.92
N SER A 66 -5.17 4.69 9.17
CA SER A 66 -5.37 3.57 8.25
C SER A 66 -5.94 4.06 6.91
N ALA A 67 -6.99 4.88 6.95
CA ALA A 67 -7.63 5.45 5.77
C ALA A 67 -6.65 6.26 4.91
N VAL A 68 -5.87 7.14 5.53
CA VAL A 68 -4.86 7.96 4.83
C VAL A 68 -3.79 7.07 4.20
N LEU A 69 -3.26 6.09 4.94
CA LEU A 69 -2.21 5.21 4.43
C LEU A 69 -2.70 4.36 3.25
N TRP A 70 -3.89 3.78 3.34
CA TRP A 70 -4.46 3.01 2.24
C TRP A 70 -4.80 3.87 1.04
N SER A 71 -5.32 5.09 1.23
CA SER A 71 -5.60 6.03 0.14
C SER A 71 -4.32 6.43 -0.60
N CYS A 72 -3.27 6.80 0.14
CA CYS A 72 -1.96 7.10 -0.44
C CYS A 72 -1.35 5.89 -1.14
N THR A 73 -1.58 4.68 -0.60
CA THR A 73 -1.13 3.43 -1.24
C THR A 73 -1.83 3.25 -2.58
N ILE A 74 -3.16 3.37 -2.66
CA ILE A 74 -3.89 3.29 -3.94
C ILE A 74 -3.34 4.28 -4.97
N VAL A 75 -3.17 5.55 -4.59
CA VAL A 75 -2.62 6.56 -5.50
C VAL A 75 -1.23 6.16 -5.99
N HIS A 76 -0.36 5.68 -5.10
CA HIS A 76 0.96 5.19 -5.46
C HIS A 76 0.89 4.00 -6.43
N GLU A 77 0.06 3.00 -6.15
CA GLU A 77 -0.12 1.84 -7.02
C GLU A 77 -0.62 2.23 -8.41
N VAL A 78 -1.57 3.16 -8.50
CA VAL A 78 -2.10 3.68 -9.77
C VAL A 78 -1.01 4.41 -10.55
N LEU A 79 -0.24 5.29 -9.91
CA LEU A 79 0.85 6.01 -10.56
C LEU A 79 1.94 5.06 -11.07
N CYS A 80 2.32 4.06 -10.28
CA CYS A 80 3.28 3.06 -10.68
C CYS A 80 2.73 2.16 -11.81
N PHE A 81 1.46 1.77 -11.74
CA PHE A 81 0.81 1.05 -12.84
C PHE A 81 0.89 1.86 -14.15
N MET A 82 0.51 3.14 -14.11
CA MET A 82 0.58 4.01 -15.28
C MET A 82 2.02 4.14 -15.81
N LEU A 83 3.00 4.32 -14.91
CA LEU A 83 4.41 4.41 -15.26
C LEU A 83 4.85 3.14 -16.02
N PHE A 84 4.65 1.95 -15.43
CA PHE A 84 5.11 0.69 -16.02
C PHE A 84 4.30 0.25 -17.25
N ALA A 85 3.02 0.61 -17.33
CA ALA A 85 2.18 0.38 -18.51
C ALA A 85 2.50 1.33 -19.67
N SER A 86 3.11 2.49 -19.40
CA SER A 86 3.43 3.50 -20.42
C SER A 86 4.78 3.28 -21.13
N PHE A 87 5.64 2.38 -20.65
CA PHE A 87 6.92 2.10 -21.30
C PHE A 87 6.72 1.44 -22.67
N SER A 88 7.51 1.88 -23.65
CA SER A 88 7.52 1.27 -24.98
C SER A 88 8.10 -0.15 -24.95
N PRO A 89 7.72 -1.04 -25.90
CA PRO A 89 8.28 -2.39 -26.01
C PRO A 89 9.81 -2.43 -26.16
N SER A 90 10.43 -1.34 -26.63
CA SER A 90 11.88 -1.22 -26.75
C SER A 90 12.60 -1.08 -25.39
N ASP A 91 11.91 -0.67 -24.34
CA ASP A 91 12.43 -0.49 -22.98
C ASP A 91 11.97 -1.63 -22.05
N GLU A 92 11.89 -2.85 -22.59
CA GLU A 92 11.09 -3.95 -22.05
C GLU A 92 11.49 -4.45 -20.65
N VAL A 93 12.69 -4.09 -20.15
CA VAL A 93 13.22 -4.60 -18.87
C VAL A 93 13.78 -3.46 -18.00
N ILE A 94 13.06 -3.12 -16.94
CA ILE A 94 13.57 -2.29 -15.84
C ILE A 94 13.87 -3.20 -14.64
N GLY A 95 15.14 -3.46 -14.35
CA GLY A 95 15.54 -4.36 -13.26
C GLY A 95 15.69 -5.81 -13.73
N LEU A 96 15.07 -6.77 -13.02
CA LEU A 96 15.25 -8.21 -13.24
C LEU A 96 14.13 -8.88 -14.05
N VAL A 97 12.97 -8.24 -14.21
CA VAL A 97 11.83 -8.79 -14.96
C VAL A 97 11.28 -7.79 -15.97
N PRO A 98 10.54 -8.25 -17.00
CA PRO A 98 9.90 -7.35 -17.94
C PRO A 98 8.88 -6.38 -17.31
N ASN A 99 8.72 -5.19 -17.90
CA ASN A 99 7.89 -4.11 -17.35
C ASN A 99 6.43 -4.50 -17.11
N HIS A 100 5.87 -5.37 -17.94
CA HIS A 100 4.49 -5.84 -17.81
C HIS A 100 4.27 -6.65 -16.52
N TYR A 101 5.29 -7.30 -15.97
CA TYR A 101 5.18 -7.97 -14.67
C TYR A 101 5.04 -6.97 -13.53
N TYR A 102 5.77 -5.85 -13.58
CA TYR A 102 5.58 -4.78 -12.61
C TYR A 102 4.21 -4.15 -12.74
N ALA A 103 3.75 -3.85 -13.96
CA ALA A 103 2.40 -3.35 -14.19
C ALA A 103 1.34 -4.29 -13.60
N CYS A 104 1.45 -5.61 -13.82
CA CYS A 104 0.56 -6.59 -13.20
C CYS A 104 0.64 -6.57 -11.67
N GLY A 105 1.85 -6.50 -11.11
CA GLY A 105 2.06 -6.40 -9.66
C GLY A 105 1.41 -5.16 -9.04
N TYR A 106 1.52 -4.00 -9.69
CA TYR A 106 0.86 -2.77 -9.27
C TYR A 106 -0.66 -2.85 -9.45
N ALA A 107 -1.17 -3.51 -10.48
CA ALA A 107 -2.61 -3.77 -10.63
C ALA A 107 -3.17 -4.63 -9.47
N ILE A 108 -2.43 -5.68 -9.07
CA ILE A 108 -2.77 -6.48 -7.89
C ILE A 108 -2.75 -5.60 -6.63
N GLY A 109 -1.75 -4.74 -6.49
CA GLY A 109 -1.64 -3.80 -5.37
C GLY A 109 -2.80 -2.81 -5.27
N ILE A 110 -3.33 -2.33 -6.41
CA ILE A 110 -4.55 -1.51 -6.46
C ILE A 110 -5.73 -2.28 -5.84
N VAL A 111 -5.93 -3.53 -6.28
CA VAL A 111 -7.05 -4.36 -5.81
C VAL A 111 -6.94 -4.63 -4.30
N VAL A 112 -5.76 -5.05 -3.82
CA VAL A 112 -5.53 -5.30 -2.37
C VAL A 112 -5.80 -4.05 -1.54
N SER A 113 -5.34 -2.89 -2.02
CA SER A 113 -5.52 -1.62 -1.32
C SER A 113 -6.97 -1.16 -1.31
N ALA A 114 -7.71 -1.35 -2.41
CA ALA A 114 -9.13 -1.07 -2.50
C ALA A 114 -9.95 -1.97 -1.56
N VAL A 115 -9.66 -3.28 -1.52
CA VAL A 115 -10.31 -4.22 -0.60
C VAL A 115 -10.05 -3.84 0.86
N SER A 116 -8.85 -3.34 1.17
CA SER A 116 -8.50 -2.91 2.52
C SER A 116 -9.25 -1.64 2.95
N LEU A 117 -9.45 -0.67 2.06
CA LEU A 117 -10.32 0.48 2.33
C LEU A 117 -11.77 0.04 2.53
N LEU A 118 -12.28 -0.86 1.70
CA LEU A 118 -13.64 -1.37 1.83
C LEU A 118 -13.84 -2.14 3.13
N GLU A 119 -12.87 -2.97 3.54
CA GLU A 119 -12.89 -3.70 4.81
C GLU A 119 -12.93 -2.74 6.01
N MET A 120 -12.12 -1.69 5.96
CA MET A 120 -12.10 -0.63 6.97
C MET A 120 -13.45 0.11 7.03
N MET A 121 -13.99 0.54 5.89
CA MET A 121 -15.28 1.23 5.81
C MET A 121 -16.42 0.36 6.34
N TYR A 122 -16.46 -0.92 5.94
CA TYR A 122 -17.44 -1.89 6.40
C TYR A 122 -17.41 -2.04 7.93
N ARG A 123 -16.21 -2.10 8.53
CA ARG A 123 -16.05 -2.21 9.98
C ARG A 123 -16.38 -0.92 10.73
N SER A 124 -16.06 0.24 10.15
CA SER A 124 -16.46 1.51 10.73
C SER A 124 -17.98 1.64 10.79
N SER A 125 -18.69 1.33 9.70
CA SER A 125 -20.16 1.33 9.69
C SER A 125 -20.77 0.27 10.62
N ALA A 126 -20.15 -0.90 10.74
CA ALA A 126 -20.63 -1.95 11.65
C ALA A 126 -20.40 -1.62 13.14
N SER A 127 -19.50 -0.70 13.47
CA SER A 127 -19.25 -0.25 14.85
C SER A 127 -20.18 0.88 15.30
N GLU A 128 -20.92 1.50 14.38
CA GLU A 128 -21.90 2.56 14.67
C GLU A 128 -23.29 2.01 15.05
N TYR A 129 -23.47 0.69 15.01
CA TYR A 129 -24.68 -0.04 15.41
C TYR A 129 -24.40 -0.97 16.60
#